data_AF-A0A920BZH5-F1
#
_entry.id   AF-A0A920BZH5-F1
#
_cell.length_a   1.000
_cell.length_b   1.000
_cell.length_c   1.000
_cell.angle_alpha   90.00
_cell.angle_beta   90.00
_cell.angle_gamma   90.00
#
_symmetry.space_group_name_H-M   'P 1'
#
loop_
_entity.id
_entity.type
_entity.pdbx_description
1 polymer ?
#
loop_
_entity_poly.entity_id
_entity_poly.type
_entity_poly.pdbx_seq_one_letter_code
_entity_poly.pdbx_strand_id
1 'polypeptide(L)' 'MKRLSDRKLIEAYISAKKLGLDPNFIQQLESELTRRSIDIHPDKTDKKG' A
#
# COMPACT_ATOMS: atom_id res chain seq x y z
N MET A 1 -9.55 -5.49 5.11
CA MET A 1 -8.70 -4.37 5.61
C MET A 1 -9.46 -3.09 5.96
N LYS A 2 -10.82 -3.11 6.04
CA LYS A 2 -11.67 -1.90 6.22
C LYS A 2 -11.42 -1.08 7.49
N ARG A 3 -10.77 -1.65 8.51
CA ARG A 3 -10.46 -0.97 9.79
C ARG A 3 -9.04 -0.39 9.87
N LEU A 4 -8.18 -0.68 8.88
CA LEU A 4 -6.86 -0.04 8.80
C LEU A 4 -7.04 1.41 8.38
N SER A 5 -6.27 2.32 9.00
CA SER A 5 -6.12 3.67 8.47
C SER A 5 -5.35 3.64 7.15
N ASP A 6 -5.54 4.66 6.32
CA ASP A 6 -4.89 4.74 5.00
C ASP A 6 -3.36 4.66 5.12
N ARG A 7 -2.79 5.38 6.11
CA ARG A 7 -1.35 5.30 6.39
C ARG A 7 -0.88 3.87 6.67
N LYS A 8 -1.58 3.12 7.53
CA LYS A 8 -1.21 1.74 7.86
C LYS A 8 -1.40 0.80 6.66
N LEU A 9 -2.40 1.05 5.83
CA LEU A 9 -2.63 0.28 4.60
C LEU A 9 -1.49 0.48 3.59
N ILE A 10 -1.05 1.73 3.39
CA ILE A 10 0.09 2.07 2.52
C ILE A 10 1.38 1.45 3.05
N GLU A 11 1.68 1.62 4.35
CA GLU A 11 2.87 1.03 4.99
C GLU A 11 2.89 -0.50 4.85
N ALA A 12 1.73 -1.16 5.02
CA ALA A 12 1.60 -2.60 4.85
C ALA A 12 1.85 -3.04 3.40
N TYR A 13 1.30 -2.32 2.41
CA TYR A 13 1.53 -2.59 0.99
C TYR A 13 3.00 -2.48 0.59
N ILE A 14 3.65 -1.37 0.95
CA ILE A 14 5.06 -1.12 0.65
C ILE A 14 5.94 -2.21 1.30
N SER A 15 5.68 -2.53 2.56
CA SER A 15 6.43 -3.57 3.29
C SER A 15 6.23 -4.96 2.67
N ALA A 16 4.98 -5.31 2.32
CA ALA A 16 4.67 -6.59 1.71
C ALA A 16 5.35 -6.79 0.35
N LYS A 17 5.38 -5.74 -0.49
CA LYS A 17 6.13 -5.76 -1.76
C LYS A 17 7.63 -5.91 -1.53
N LYS A 18 8.22 -5.16 -0.59
CA LYS A 18 9.67 -5.21 -0.28
C LYS A 18 10.11 -6.57 0.25
N LEU A 19 9.29 -7.22 1.07
CA LEU A 19 9.57 -8.52 1.66
C LEU A 19 9.26 -9.69 0.72
N GLY A 20 8.68 -9.44 -0.46
CA GLY A 20 8.28 -10.49 -1.38
C GLY A 20 7.24 -11.43 -0.77
N LEU A 21 6.28 -10.90 -0.02
CA LEU A 21 5.23 -11.71 0.62
C LEU A 21 4.29 -12.33 -0.41
N ASP A 22 3.40 -13.20 0.08
CA ASP A 22 2.39 -13.89 -0.73
C ASP A 22 1.68 -12.94 -1.73
N PRO A 23 1.67 -13.27 -3.03
CA PRO A 23 1.05 -12.43 -4.05
C PRO A 23 -0.44 -12.18 -3.85
N ASN A 24 -1.19 -13.14 -3.30
CA ASN A 24 -2.63 -12.95 -3.05
C ASN A 24 -2.85 -11.93 -1.92
N PHE A 25 -2.03 -11.98 -0.87
CA PHE A 25 -2.05 -10.98 0.19
C PHE A 25 -1.74 -9.58 -0.35
N ILE A 26 -0.72 -9.45 -1.22
CA ILE A 26 -0.40 -8.19 -1.88
C ILE A 26 -1.57 -7.69 -2.73
N GLN A 27 -2.23 -8.57 -3.48
CA GLN A 27 -3.38 -8.21 -4.29
C GLN A 27 -4.59 -7.75 -3.45
N GLN A 28 -4.77 -8.30 -2.24
CA GLN A 28 -5.78 -7.82 -1.30
C GLN A 28 -5.49 -6.39 -0.83
N LEU A 29 -4.22 -6.04 -0.60
CA LEU A 29 -3.80 -4.68 -0.26
C LEU A 29 -4.05 -3.72 -1.42
N GLU A 30 -3.65 -4.10 -2.64
CA GLU A 30 -3.90 -3.34 -3.88
C GLU A 30 -5.39 -3.07 -4.07
N SER A 31 -6.22 -4.12 -3.93
CA SER A 31 -7.67 -4.00 -4.07
C SER A 31 -8.28 -3.01 -3.08
N GLU A 32 -7.81 -3.01 -1.83
CA GLU A 32 -8.30 -2.07 -0.82
C GLU A 32 -7.81 -0.64 -1.08
N LEU A 33 -6.57 -0.46 -1.56
CA LEU A 33 -6.04 0.84 -1.96
C LEU A 33 -6.87 1.44 -3.11
N THR A 34 -7.14 0.65 -4.15
CA THR A 34 -8.02 1.03 -5.27
C THR A 34 -9.43 1.36 -4.77
N ARG A 35 -10.01 0.54 -3.89
CA ARG A 35 -11.36 0.76 -3.33
C ARG A 35 -11.48 2.09 -2.57
N ARG A 36 -10.37 2.58 -1.99
CA ARG A 36 -10.31 3.86 -1.27
C ARG A 36 -9.82 5.02 -2.13
N SER A 37 -9.54 4.79 -3.41
CA SER A 37 -8.93 5.77 -4.31
C SER A 37 -7.61 6.34 -3.78
N ILE A 38 -6.80 5.50 -3.11
CA ILE A 38 -5.47 5.87 -2.64
C ILE A 38 -4.47 5.57 -3.76
N ASP A 39 -3.94 6.64 -4.35
CA ASP A 39 -2.90 6.52 -5.37
C ASP A 39 -1.52 6.38 -4.70
N ILE A 40 -0.85 5.25 -4.94
CA ILE A 40 0.52 5.02 -4.47
C ILE A 40 1.45 5.21 -5.66
N HIS A 41 2.07 6.39 -5.74
CA HIS A 41 3.20 6.60 -6.64
C HIS A 41 4.50 6.25 -5.91
N PRO A 42 5.18 5.15 -6.27
CA PRO A 42 6.45 4.76 -5.66
C PRO A 42 7.56 5.82 -5.81
N ASP A 43 7.41 6.79 -6.71
CA ASP A 43 8.40 7.84 -7.01
C ASP A 43 8.19 9.20 -6.29
N LYS A 44 7.18 9.35 -5.42
CA LYS A 44 6.87 10.65 -4.77
C LYS A 44 7.12 10.72 -3.27
N THR A 45 7.88 9.79 -2.68
CA THR A 45 8.18 9.80 -1.23
C THR A 45 9.51 10.44 -0.84
N ASP A 46 10.25 11.07 -1.76
CA ASP A 46 11.40 11.90 -1.41
C ASP A 46 11.45 13.15 -2.29
N LYS A 47 10.91 14.25 -1.76
CA LYS A 47 11.30 15.64 -2.03
C LYS A 47 10.53 16.55 -1.07
N LYS A 48 10.89 16.50 0.21
CA LYS A 48 10.84 17.73 1.02
C LYS A 48 12.16 18.44 0.73
N GLY A 49 12.07 19.50 -0.09
CA GLY A 49 13.09 20.55 -0.13
C GLY A 49 13.04 21.43 1.11
#